data_AF-B3GQR2-F1
#
_entry.id   AF-B3GQR2-F1
#
_cell.length_a   1.000
_cell.length_b   1.000
_cell.length_c   1.000
_cell.angle_alpha   90.00
_cell.angle_beta   90.00
_cell.angle_gamma   90.00
#
_symmetry.space_group_name_H-M   'P 1'
#
loop_
_entity.id
_entity.type
_entity.pdbx_description
1 polymer ?
#
loop_
_entity_poly.entity_id
_entity_poly.type
_entity_poly.pdbx_seq_one_letter_code
_entity_poly.pdbx_strand_id
1 'polypeptide(L)'
;MFSSTLVSLAVSWLAGQALAIELTVSKTGGNSSSPLLYGVMFEDINNSGDGGIHGQVLRNNGFQGDDPGLTAYSAVGNVTISQDTANPLSSAITSTLKVAVPSGATGYVGFANEGYDGVPVLGTDYDNYFYMKGDYSGTVNLRLVGNSSGIIYADHNITVASTSSNFTYYETSFSSSVSSDAHNVWQLRFDASKVAGSSLNFGLVQLFPPTYNSRYNGLRDDVASFLADIKPSFLRFPGGNNLEGATPSDRWKWNETIGPVVDRPGREGDWTYPNTDALGLDEYLQWCEDMDMEPLLAVWSGLSLGGGIVSGSALDPYVDDILNELEQYVLGSADTTYGSLRAKNGRTEPWDVKYLEVGNEDNLNSGCGTYANRFTLIYDAVHAAYPNLTIVASTTDTSCLPSTIPDGVITDIHHYLTPDEFIDLFDEWDNWSRDWPILVGEYASTTGNDGSTTYWSYMQGSCSEAVYMIGMERNSDIVKMASFAPLLEHFDMAEWSPDLFGLDSSPDSVTGSTSYYVQKMFSTNRGSTVLPVNTTADFDPLYWVASVSDEGTYYVKLANYGSSSQNVTVNIEGTTSGQLQMLSGGETVSNYPHDVSITTQSSTVSGSGSFTVDMPAWAVAVLAVS
;
A
#
# COMPACT_ATOMS: atom_id res chain seq x y z
N MET A 1 57.27 -22.61 -68.08
CA MET A 1 56.16 -23.57 -67.92
C MET A 1 55.62 -23.40 -66.51
N PHE A 2 54.32 -23.10 -66.41
CA PHE A 2 53.34 -23.39 -65.33
C PHE A 2 53.82 -23.33 -63.86
N SER A 3 53.37 -22.43 -62.98
CA SER A 3 52.01 -21.99 -62.57
C SER A 3 51.15 -23.08 -61.90
N SER A 4 50.81 -22.87 -60.60
CA SER A 4 49.52 -23.14 -59.90
C SER A 4 49.74 -23.33 -58.37
N THR A 5 49.41 -22.35 -57.49
CA THR A 5 48.21 -22.25 -56.57
C THR A 5 48.13 -23.32 -55.46
N LEU A 6 47.82 -23.07 -54.17
CA LEU A 6 46.79 -22.26 -53.46
C LEU A 6 47.40 -21.60 -52.19
N VAL A 7 47.09 -20.39 -51.70
CA VAL A 7 45.83 -19.68 -51.32
C VAL A 7 45.25 -20.05 -49.94
N SER A 8 45.38 -19.07 -49.01
CA SER A 8 44.50 -18.62 -47.91
C SER A 8 44.01 -19.56 -46.80
N LEU A 9 44.35 -19.20 -45.56
CA LEU A 9 43.39 -19.12 -44.43
C LEU A 9 43.98 -18.24 -43.30
N ALA A 10 44.00 -16.93 -43.52
CA ALA A 10 43.96 -15.95 -42.44
C ALA A 10 42.49 -15.59 -42.25
N VAL A 11 41.79 -16.36 -41.42
CA VAL A 11 40.46 -15.96 -40.93
C VAL A 11 40.70 -15.05 -39.74
N SER A 12 40.45 -13.78 -40.01
CA SER A 12 40.22 -12.69 -39.07
C SER A 12 39.33 -13.14 -37.91
N TRP A 13 39.92 -13.23 -36.72
CA TRP A 13 39.20 -13.05 -35.47
C TRP A 13 38.88 -11.56 -35.32
N LEU A 14 37.84 -11.10 -36.02
CA LEU A 14 37.10 -9.92 -35.61
C LEU A 14 36.00 -10.45 -34.67
N ALA A 15 36.38 -10.71 -33.43
CA ALA A 15 35.39 -10.63 -32.36
C ALA A 15 34.92 -9.18 -32.37
N GLY A 16 33.67 -8.94 -32.77
CA GLY A 16 33.05 -7.64 -32.61
C GLY A 16 33.11 -7.30 -31.12
N GLN A 17 34.02 -6.42 -30.73
CA GLN A 17 33.82 -5.66 -29.52
C GLN A 17 32.54 -4.88 -29.78
N ALA A 18 31.43 -5.27 -29.16
CA ALA A 18 30.29 -4.38 -29.05
C ALA A 18 30.85 -3.08 -28.49
N LEU A 19 30.78 -2.00 -29.28
CA LEU A 19 31.20 -0.69 -28.82
C LEU A 19 30.31 -0.35 -27.61
N ALA A 20 30.92 0.13 -26.52
CA ALA A 20 30.17 0.56 -25.35
C ALA A 20 29.19 1.67 -25.75
N ILE A 21 27.99 1.64 -25.20
CA ILE A 21 27.01 2.72 -25.35
C ILE A 21 27.54 3.91 -24.55
N GLU A 22 27.82 5.05 -25.19
CA GLU A 22 28.29 6.25 -24.51
C GLU A 22 27.11 7.18 -24.22
N LEU A 23 26.89 7.47 -22.94
CA LEU A 23 25.89 8.42 -22.45
C LEU A 23 26.61 9.64 -21.88
N THR A 24 26.43 10.82 -22.48
CA THR A 24 27.04 12.06 -22.00
C THR A 24 25.96 12.98 -21.44
N VAL A 25 25.95 13.12 -20.11
CA VAL A 25 24.95 13.93 -19.40
C VAL A 25 25.31 15.41 -19.52
N SER A 26 24.37 16.21 -20.03
CA SER A 26 24.51 17.66 -20.09
C SER A 26 24.44 18.27 -18.69
N LYS A 27 25.19 19.35 -18.43
CA LYS A 27 25.11 20.12 -17.17
C LYS A 27 24.02 21.18 -17.15
N THR A 28 23.41 21.44 -18.30
CA THR A 28 22.44 22.52 -18.47
C THR A 28 21.33 22.07 -19.41
N GLY A 29 20.17 22.73 -19.29
CA GLY A 29 18.97 22.36 -20.01
C GLY A 29 18.15 21.33 -19.24
N GLY A 30 17.08 20.86 -19.88
CA GLY A 30 16.12 19.94 -19.25
C GLY A 30 14.98 20.67 -18.53
N ASN A 31 14.26 19.90 -17.72
CA ASN A 31 12.98 20.24 -17.09
C ASN A 31 13.02 19.97 -15.58
N SER A 32 12.09 20.60 -14.85
CA SER A 32 11.91 20.33 -13.41
C SER A 32 11.43 18.90 -13.22
N SER A 33 12.00 18.22 -12.24
CA SER A 33 11.45 16.97 -11.71
C SER A 33 10.39 17.29 -10.65
N SER A 34 9.34 16.47 -10.57
CA SER A 34 8.35 16.57 -9.51
C SER A 34 8.94 15.97 -8.22
N PRO A 35 8.93 16.71 -7.09
CA PRO A 35 9.32 16.13 -5.81
C PRO A 35 8.38 15.01 -5.35
N LEU A 36 7.18 14.94 -5.93
CA LEU A 36 6.14 13.95 -5.61
C LEU A 36 6.12 12.75 -6.57
N LEU A 37 7.08 12.63 -7.48
CA LEU A 37 6.99 11.65 -8.57
C LEU A 37 6.78 10.20 -8.10
N TYR A 38 7.40 9.78 -6.99
CA TYR A 38 7.32 8.39 -6.51
C TYR A 38 6.60 8.32 -5.16
N GLY A 39 5.38 7.79 -5.17
CA GLY A 39 4.59 7.54 -3.97
C GLY A 39 4.03 6.13 -3.94
N VAL A 40 3.00 5.95 -3.12
CA VAL A 40 2.29 4.68 -2.97
C VAL A 40 0.79 4.89 -3.03
N MET A 41 0.10 3.90 -3.59
CA MET A 41 -1.35 3.81 -3.63
C MET A 41 -1.78 2.78 -2.59
N PHE A 42 -2.83 3.08 -1.83
CA PHE A 42 -3.36 2.17 -0.85
C PHE A 42 -4.88 2.09 -0.90
N GLU A 43 -5.35 0.84 -0.94
CA GLU A 43 -6.69 0.41 -0.65
C GLU A 43 -6.64 -0.89 0.16
N ASP A 44 -7.69 -1.20 0.92
CA ASP A 44 -7.79 -2.48 1.65
C ASP A 44 -8.21 -3.61 0.71
N ILE A 45 -7.22 -4.18 0.02
CA ILE A 45 -7.24 -5.33 -0.91
C ILE A 45 -6.23 -6.35 -0.40
N ASN A 46 -6.38 -7.64 -0.66
CA ASN A 46 -5.40 -8.67 -0.27
C ASN A 46 -5.12 -8.72 1.24
N ASN A 47 -6.08 -8.28 2.07
CA ASN A 47 -5.91 -8.06 3.51
C ASN A 47 -4.75 -7.07 3.81
N SER A 48 -4.55 -6.06 2.95
CA SER A 48 -3.49 -5.05 3.08
C SER A 48 -3.71 -4.10 4.26
N GLY A 49 -4.96 -3.79 4.61
CA GLY A 49 -5.33 -3.00 5.77
C GLY A 49 -5.55 -3.90 6.96
N ASP A 50 -6.76 -4.44 7.07
CA ASP A 50 -7.12 -5.45 8.05
C ASP A 50 -6.36 -6.77 7.81
N GLY A 51 -5.39 -7.05 8.68
CA GLY A 51 -4.50 -8.23 8.58
C GLY A 51 -3.12 -7.93 8.00
N GLY A 52 -2.94 -6.76 7.41
CA GLY A 52 -1.70 -6.32 6.78
C GLY A 52 -1.00 -5.23 7.57
N ILE A 53 -1.10 -4.00 7.08
CA ILE A 53 -0.39 -2.84 7.64
C ILE A 53 -1.06 -2.29 8.91
N HIS A 54 -2.36 -2.52 9.13
CA HIS A 54 -2.98 -2.14 10.40
C HIS A 54 -2.44 -3.04 11.52
N GLY A 55 -2.16 -2.46 12.69
CA GLY A 55 -1.52 -3.18 13.79
C GLY A 55 -2.40 -4.26 14.46
N GLN A 56 -3.70 -4.30 14.19
CA GLN A 56 -4.59 -5.30 14.76
C GLN A 56 -4.39 -6.67 14.11
N VAL A 57 -3.99 -7.68 14.90
CA VAL A 57 -3.73 -9.02 14.35
C VAL A 57 -4.85 -10.04 14.59
N LEU A 58 -5.93 -9.67 15.28
CA LEU A 58 -7.09 -10.55 15.48
C LEU A 58 -8.17 -10.28 14.42
N ARG A 59 -8.53 -11.31 13.67
CA ARG A 59 -9.53 -11.25 12.62
C ARG A 59 -10.94 -11.30 13.19
N ASN A 60 -11.87 -10.59 12.56
CA ASN A 60 -13.29 -10.58 12.94
C ASN A 60 -13.53 -10.13 14.40
N ASN A 61 -12.66 -9.26 14.92
CA ASN A 61 -12.68 -8.83 16.33
C ASN A 61 -13.99 -8.15 16.77
N GLY A 62 -14.63 -7.42 15.86
CA GLY A 62 -15.87 -6.68 16.09
C GLY A 62 -17.15 -7.36 15.58
N PHE A 63 -17.08 -8.51 14.91
CA PHE A 63 -18.23 -9.10 14.21
C PHE A 63 -18.90 -8.10 13.25
N GLN A 64 -18.08 -7.40 12.45
CA GLN A 64 -18.48 -6.38 11.48
C GLN A 64 -18.59 -6.98 10.08
N GLY A 65 -19.32 -6.32 9.17
CA GLY A 65 -19.71 -6.86 7.87
C GLY A 65 -21.11 -7.48 7.90
N ASP A 66 -21.58 -7.92 6.74
CA ASP A 66 -22.96 -8.40 6.57
C ASP A 66 -23.19 -9.76 7.25
N ASP A 67 -22.24 -10.70 7.09
CA ASP A 67 -22.32 -12.07 7.58
C ASP A 67 -21.03 -12.50 8.35
N PRO A 68 -20.69 -11.84 9.47
CA PRO A 68 -19.40 -12.05 10.17
C PRO A 68 -19.22 -13.46 10.75
N GLY A 69 -20.33 -14.10 11.16
CA GLY A 69 -20.34 -15.45 11.71
C GLY A 69 -19.35 -15.65 12.87
N LEU A 70 -18.63 -16.78 12.84
CA LEU A 70 -17.56 -17.11 13.79
C LEU A 70 -16.20 -17.22 13.09
N THR A 71 -16.00 -16.48 11.99
CA THR A 71 -14.74 -16.49 11.25
C THR A 71 -13.55 -16.27 12.20
N ALA A 72 -12.53 -17.12 12.06
CA ALA A 72 -11.33 -17.21 12.92
C ALA A 72 -11.56 -17.60 14.40
N TYR A 73 -12.79 -17.86 14.86
CA TYR A 73 -13.05 -18.24 16.26
C TYR A 73 -13.23 -19.74 16.46
N SER A 74 -12.60 -20.27 17.50
CA SER A 74 -12.79 -21.65 17.95
C SER A 74 -12.93 -21.76 19.47
N ALA A 75 -13.62 -22.81 19.94
CA ALA A 75 -13.83 -23.04 21.37
C ALA A 75 -12.59 -23.64 22.04
N VAL A 76 -12.24 -23.15 23.24
CA VAL A 76 -11.18 -23.72 24.07
C VAL A 76 -11.82 -24.45 25.26
N GLY A 77 -11.69 -25.78 25.28
CA GLY A 77 -12.36 -26.63 26.26
C GLY A 77 -13.82 -26.94 25.89
N ASN A 78 -14.58 -27.50 26.84
CA ASN A 78 -15.96 -27.91 26.59
C ASN A 78 -16.95 -26.75 26.81
N VAL A 79 -17.01 -25.84 25.84
CA VAL A 79 -17.93 -24.70 25.80
C VAL A 79 -18.60 -24.61 24.43
N THR A 80 -19.70 -23.87 24.36
CA THR A 80 -20.35 -23.53 23.07
C THR A 80 -20.15 -22.04 22.82
N ILE A 81 -19.57 -21.70 21.67
CA ILE A 81 -19.42 -20.32 21.22
C ILE A 81 -20.47 -19.98 20.15
N SER A 82 -20.95 -18.75 20.15
CA SER A 82 -21.91 -18.24 19.18
C SER A 82 -21.83 -16.72 19.08
N GLN A 83 -22.08 -16.17 17.89
CA GLN A 83 -22.36 -14.74 17.72
C GLN A 83 -23.67 -14.39 18.46
N ASP A 84 -23.67 -13.29 19.22
CA ASP A 84 -24.80 -12.82 20.00
C ASP A 84 -25.14 -11.36 19.66
N THR A 85 -26.29 -11.19 19.02
CA THR A 85 -26.87 -9.90 18.65
C THR A 85 -27.79 -9.33 19.72
N ALA A 86 -28.12 -10.10 20.77
CA ALA A 86 -28.96 -9.63 21.87
C ALA A 86 -28.19 -8.76 22.88
N ASN A 87 -26.86 -8.81 22.84
CA ASN A 87 -25.97 -8.02 23.70
C ASN A 87 -24.95 -7.27 22.83
N PRO A 88 -25.38 -6.23 22.08
CA PRO A 88 -24.46 -5.40 21.31
C PRO A 88 -23.50 -4.66 22.25
N LEU A 89 -22.27 -4.44 21.80
CA LEU A 89 -21.28 -3.68 22.55
C LEU A 89 -21.56 -2.17 22.48
N SER A 90 -21.92 -1.68 21.29
CA SER A 90 -22.30 -0.29 21.02
C SER A 90 -23.37 -0.24 19.93
N SER A 91 -23.77 0.96 19.50
CA SER A 91 -24.62 1.12 18.32
C SER A 91 -23.92 0.74 17.01
N ALA A 92 -22.59 0.75 16.99
CA ALA A 92 -21.76 0.40 15.83
C ALA A 92 -21.37 -1.08 15.85
N ILE A 93 -20.90 -1.57 17.01
CA ILE A 93 -20.55 -2.97 17.22
C ILE A 93 -21.79 -3.72 17.73
N THR A 94 -22.59 -4.19 16.77
CA THR A 94 -23.94 -4.73 17.01
C THR A 94 -23.95 -6.19 17.48
N SER A 95 -22.80 -6.86 17.46
CA SER A 95 -22.66 -8.28 17.80
C SER A 95 -21.49 -8.52 18.76
N THR A 96 -21.57 -9.56 19.57
CA THR A 96 -20.49 -10.01 20.46
C THR A 96 -20.32 -11.53 20.45
N LEU A 97 -19.18 -12.02 20.93
CA LEU A 97 -18.95 -13.44 21.13
C LEU A 97 -19.57 -13.90 22.44
N LYS A 98 -20.54 -14.81 22.39
CA LYS A 98 -21.08 -15.47 23.57
C LYS A 98 -20.42 -16.82 23.78
N VAL A 99 -19.94 -17.05 25.00
CA VAL A 99 -19.31 -18.29 25.45
C VAL A 99 -20.20 -18.94 26.51
N ALA A 100 -20.94 -19.98 26.15
CA ALA A 100 -21.82 -20.72 27.04
C ALA A 100 -21.08 -21.88 27.71
N VAL A 101 -21.18 -21.94 29.03
CA VAL A 101 -20.44 -22.87 29.88
C VAL A 101 -21.39 -23.93 30.46
N PRO A 102 -21.16 -25.23 30.22
CA PRO A 102 -21.99 -26.29 30.78
C PRO A 102 -22.05 -26.27 32.31
N SER A 103 -23.18 -26.71 32.86
CA SER A 103 -23.33 -26.90 34.32
C SER A 103 -22.29 -27.88 34.85
N GLY A 104 -21.65 -27.56 35.97
CA GLY A 104 -20.62 -28.40 36.59
C GLY A 104 -19.27 -28.40 35.87
N ALA A 105 -19.07 -27.55 34.85
CA ALA A 105 -17.76 -27.36 34.23
C ALA A 105 -16.73 -26.81 35.23
N THR A 106 -15.50 -27.27 35.13
CA THR A 106 -14.36 -26.85 35.96
C THR A 106 -13.12 -26.69 35.08
N GLY A 107 -12.10 -25.99 35.59
CA GLY A 107 -10.87 -25.71 34.85
C GLY A 107 -11.00 -24.50 33.92
N TYR A 108 -9.94 -24.23 33.16
CA TYR A 108 -9.92 -23.12 32.21
C TYR A 108 -10.64 -23.50 30.92
N VAL A 109 -11.59 -22.65 30.52
CA VAL A 109 -12.32 -22.73 29.25
C VAL A 109 -12.38 -21.35 28.62
N GLY A 110 -12.74 -21.25 27.34
CA GLY A 110 -12.88 -19.97 26.66
C GLY A 110 -12.89 -20.13 25.15
N PHE A 111 -12.14 -19.30 24.45
CA PHE A 111 -12.09 -19.29 22.99
C PHE A 111 -10.69 -18.92 22.50
N ALA A 112 -10.44 -19.23 21.23
CA ALA A 112 -9.27 -18.83 20.49
C ALA A 112 -9.68 -17.99 19.27
N ASN A 113 -8.78 -17.12 18.83
CA ASN A 113 -8.83 -16.43 17.55
C ASN A 113 -7.58 -16.81 16.74
N GLU A 114 -7.80 -17.20 15.49
CA GLU A 114 -6.76 -17.70 14.58
C GLU A 114 -6.08 -16.58 13.78
N GLY A 115 -6.51 -15.32 13.92
CA GLY A 115 -5.95 -14.19 13.18
C GLY A 115 -6.19 -14.28 11.67
N TYR A 116 -5.27 -13.71 10.90
CA TYR A 116 -5.28 -13.71 9.44
C TYR A 116 -4.34 -14.83 8.95
N ASP A 117 -4.91 -16.03 8.83
CA ASP A 117 -4.19 -17.30 8.62
C ASP A 117 -3.03 -17.53 9.61
N GLY A 118 -3.23 -17.09 10.85
CA GLY A 118 -2.22 -17.12 11.90
C GLY A 118 -2.22 -15.87 12.76
N VAL A 119 -1.55 -15.96 13.90
CA VAL A 119 -1.20 -14.82 14.74
C VAL A 119 0.33 -14.69 14.75
N PRO A 120 0.89 -13.53 14.38
CA PRO A 120 2.33 -13.31 14.42
C PRO A 120 2.83 -13.27 15.87
N VAL A 121 3.81 -14.12 16.18
CA VAL A 121 4.42 -14.26 17.51
C VAL A 121 5.91 -13.91 17.43
N LEU A 122 6.22 -12.64 17.71
CA LEU A 122 7.46 -11.96 17.30
C LEU A 122 8.51 -11.85 18.42
N GLY A 123 8.26 -12.43 19.59
CA GLY A 123 9.20 -12.30 20.72
C GLY A 123 9.24 -10.88 21.32
N THR A 124 8.09 -10.20 21.32
CA THR A 124 7.93 -8.79 21.67
C THR A 124 6.83 -8.61 22.72
N ASP A 125 6.62 -7.36 23.15
CA ASP A 125 5.49 -6.96 23.98
C ASP A 125 4.25 -6.74 23.10
N TYR A 126 3.11 -7.28 23.55
CA TYR A 126 1.81 -7.11 22.92
C TYR A 126 0.89 -6.34 23.84
N ASP A 127 0.11 -5.43 23.26
CA ASP A 127 -1.02 -4.81 23.91
C ASP A 127 -2.30 -5.59 23.58
N ASN A 128 -3.12 -5.85 24.60
CA ASN A 128 -4.37 -6.58 24.46
C ASN A 128 -5.53 -5.83 25.11
N TYR A 129 -6.60 -5.66 24.34
CA TYR A 129 -7.81 -4.97 24.74
C TYR A 129 -9.02 -5.86 24.52
N PHE A 130 -10.01 -5.82 25.41
CA PHE A 130 -11.28 -6.50 25.20
C PHE A 130 -12.39 -5.95 26.10
N TYR A 131 -13.63 -6.13 25.67
CA TYR A 131 -14.82 -5.88 26.49
C TYR A 131 -15.41 -7.19 26.98
N MET A 132 -15.88 -7.22 28.23
CA MET A 132 -16.51 -8.41 28.81
C MET A 132 -17.78 -8.06 29.57
N LYS A 133 -18.84 -8.86 29.37
CA LYS A 133 -20.12 -8.77 30.08
C LYS A 133 -20.53 -10.15 30.62
N GLY A 134 -21.15 -10.16 31.80
CA GLY A 134 -21.55 -11.35 32.54
C GLY A 134 -20.92 -11.37 33.95
N ASP A 135 -21.56 -12.05 34.90
CA ASP A 135 -21.10 -12.05 36.29
C ASP A 135 -19.84 -12.92 36.45
N TYR A 136 -18.68 -12.28 36.51
CA TYR A 136 -17.40 -12.96 36.70
C TYR A 136 -16.43 -12.09 37.50
N SER A 137 -15.83 -12.68 38.53
CA SER A 137 -14.71 -12.07 39.26
C SER A 137 -13.60 -13.10 39.42
N GLY A 138 -12.44 -12.80 38.86
CA GLY A 138 -11.33 -13.74 38.87
C GLY A 138 -10.25 -13.42 37.86
N THR A 139 -9.44 -14.42 37.58
CA THR A 139 -8.38 -14.33 36.59
C THR A 139 -8.91 -14.69 35.22
N VAL A 140 -8.64 -13.85 34.23
CA VAL A 140 -8.62 -14.22 32.81
C VAL A 140 -7.18 -14.51 32.44
N ASN A 141 -6.98 -15.59 31.71
CA ASN A 141 -5.70 -16.03 31.22
C ASN A 141 -5.64 -15.87 29.70
N LEU A 142 -4.66 -15.09 29.25
CA LEU A 142 -4.40 -14.78 27.86
C LEU A 142 -3.17 -15.57 27.40
N ARG A 143 -3.25 -16.18 26.21
CA ARG A 143 -2.12 -16.95 25.66
C ARG A 143 -1.91 -16.70 24.18
N LEU A 144 -0.64 -16.82 23.79
CA LEU A 144 -0.24 -17.10 22.42
C LEU A 144 0.27 -18.53 22.37
N VAL A 145 -0.33 -19.34 21.50
CA VAL A 145 -0.09 -20.80 21.46
C VAL A 145 0.09 -21.24 20.02
N GLY A 146 1.11 -22.05 19.74
CA GLY A 146 1.23 -22.74 18.46
C GLY A 146 0.09 -23.75 18.31
N ASN A 147 -0.76 -23.58 17.31
CA ASN A 147 -1.98 -24.37 17.11
C ASN A 147 -1.65 -25.86 16.94
N SER A 148 -0.65 -26.14 16.11
CA SER A 148 -0.19 -27.50 15.82
C SER A 148 0.79 -28.04 16.86
N SER A 149 1.69 -27.20 17.37
CA SER A 149 2.78 -27.60 18.26
C SER A 149 2.37 -27.71 19.74
N GLY A 150 1.34 -26.95 20.15
CA GLY A 150 0.95 -26.78 21.54
C GLY A 150 1.95 -25.98 22.39
N ILE A 151 2.99 -25.40 21.77
CA ILE A 151 3.97 -24.56 22.46
C ILE A 151 3.26 -23.28 22.91
N ILE A 152 3.46 -22.91 24.18
CA ILE A 152 2.92 -21.67 24.75
C ILE A 152 4.03 -20.62 24.66
N TYR A 153 3.83 -19.62 23.81
CA TYR A 153 4.78 -18.53 23.60
C TYR A 153 4.53 -17.35 24.56
N ALA A 154 3.29 -17.18 25.00
CA ALA A 154 2.93 -16.24 26.06
C ALA A 154 1.85 -16.86 26.97
N ASP A 155 1.96 -16.61 28.28
CA ASP A 155 0.99 -17.06 29.29
C ASP A 155 0.80 -15.97 30.35
N HIS A 156 -0.23 -15.14 30.16
CA HIS A 156 -0.46 -13.93 30.95
C HIS A 156 -1.77 -13.99 31.72
N ASN A 157 -1.78 -13.45 32.93
CA ASN A 157 -2.95 -13.41 33.80
C ASN A 157 -3.34 -11.98 34.12
N ILE A 158 -4.60 -11.64 33.87
CA ILE A 158 -5.22 -10.37 34.28
C ILE A 158 -6.37 -10.66 35.25
N THR A 159 -6.51 -9.82 36.28
CA THR A 159 -7.65 -9.89 37.20
C THR A 159 -8.78 -9.03 36.66
N VAL A 160 -9.97 -9.60 36.50
CA VAL A 160 -11.16 -8.94 35.96
C VAL A 160 -12.33 -9.01 36.95
N ALA A 161 -13.24 -8.05 36.84
CA ALA A 161 -14.49 -8.00 37.59
C ALA A 161 -15.60 -7.42 36.69
N SER A 162 -16.37 -8.28 36.06
CA SER A 162 -17.48 -7.94 35.16
C SER A 162 -18.83 -8.28 35.78
N THR A 163 -19.88 -7.65 35.26
CA THR A 163 -21.26 -7.89 35.69
C THR A 163 -22.14 -8.20 34.49
N SER A 164 -23.31 -8.78 34.74
CA SER A 164 -24.33 -8.99 33.71
C SER A 164 -24.99 -7.71 33.18
N SER A 165 -24.73 -6.54 33.79
CA SER A 165 -25.42 -5.28 33.44
C SER A 165 -24.83 -4.60 32.20
N ASN A 166 -23.54 -4.30 32.20
CA ASN A 166 -22.84 -3.57 31.14
C ASN A 166 -21.53 -4.27 30.78
N PHE A 167 -21.03 -4.01 29.57
CA PHE A 167 -19.67 -4.37 29.19
C PHE A 167 -18.66 -3.56 30.02
N THR A 168 -17.63 -4.24 30.51
CA THR A 168 -16.47 -3.63 31.16
C THR A 168 -15.27 -3.75 30.21
N TYR A 169 -14.58 -2.64 29.98
CA TYR A 169 -13.34 -2.59 29.20
C TYR A 169 -12.15 -3.07 30.03
N TYR A 170 -11.28 -3.87 29.41
CA TYR A 170 -10.03 -4.34 29.98
C TYR A 170 -8.88 -4.11 29.00
N GLU A 171 -7.74 -3.76 29.60
CA GLU A 171 -6.50 -3.45 28.90
C GLU A 171 -5.34 -4.06 29.70
N THR A 172 -4.40 -4.68 29.00
CA THR A 172 -3.16 -5.18 29.56
C THR A 172 -2.11 -5.35 28.47
N SER A 173 -0.84 -5.38 28.86
CA SER A 173 0.25 -5.80 27.99
C SER A 173 0.94 -7.07 28.51
N PHE A 174 1.60 -7.81 27.62
CA PHE A 174 2.43 -8.98 27.97
C PHE A 174 3.46 -9.30 26.89
N SER A 175 4.60 -9.87 27.30
CA SER A 175 5.65 -10.32 26.38
C SER A 175 5.42 -11.75 25.89
N SER A 176 5.87 -12.04 24.67
CA SER A 176 5.96 -13.41 24.13
C SER A 176 7.42 -13.84 23.92
N SER A 177 7.67 -15.15 23.84
CA SER A 177 8.81 -15.66 23.08
C SER A 177 8.50 -15.63 21.57
N VAL A 178 9.49 -15.88 20.72
CA VAL A 178 9.31 -15.92 19.25
C VAL A 178 8.83 -17.31 18.80
N SER A 179 7.91 -17.36 17.84
CA SER A 179 7.52 -18.59 17.14
C SER A 179 8.41 -18.85 15.92
N SER A 180 8.36 -20.05 15.36
CA SER A 180 9.09 -20.40 14.13
C SER A 180 8.17 -20.50 12.90
N ASP A 181 6.87 -20.38 13.08
CA ASP A 181 5.88 -20.50 12.01
C ASP A 181 4.66 -19.60 12.26
N ALA A 182 3.79 -19.48 11.24
CA ALA A 182 2.58 -18.67 11.26
C ALA A 182 1.41 -19.29 12.05
N HIS A 183 1.45 -20.59 12.36
CA HIS A 183 0.29 -21.36 12.82
C HIS A 183 0.06 -21.20 14.32
N ASN A 184 -0.06 -19.96 14.79
CA ASN A 184 -0.32 -19.61 16.18
C ASN A 184 -1.73 -19.06 16.35
N VAL A 185 -2.27 -19.19 17.56
CA VAL A 185 -3.58 -18.66 17.95
C VAL A 185 -3.47 -17.84 19.23
N TRP A 186 -4.29 -16.82 19.32
CA TRP A 186 -4.53 -16.09 20.56
C TRP A 186 -5.68 -16.74 21.33
N GLN A 187 -5.53 -16.96 22.62
CA GLN A 187 -6.57 -17.57 23.48
C GLN A 187 -6.93 -16.66 24.63
N LEU A 188 -8.24 -16.54 24.90
CA LEU A 188 -8.78 -15.96 26.14
C LEU A 188 -9.50 -17.04 26.93
N ARG A 189 -9.07 -17.27 28.16
CA ARG A 189 -9.56 -18.36 29.02
C ARG A 189 -9.92 -17.86 30.40
N PHE A 190 -10.93 -18.47 31.02
CA PHE A 190 -11.41 -18.13 32.36
C PHE A 190 -11.82 -19.40 33.12
N ASP A 191 -11.96 -19.28 34.44
CA ASP A 191 -12.34 -20.40 35.30
C ASP A 191 -13.82 -20.75 35.13
N ALA A 192 -14.09 -21.90 34.49
CA ALA A 192 -15.43 -22.39 34.21
C ALA A 192 -16.29 -22.54 35.47
N SER A 193 -15.68 -22.86 36.62
CA SER A 193 -16.42 -23.11 37.86
C SER A 193 -17.15 -21.88 38.39
N LYS A 194 -16.70 -20.68 37.98
CA LYS A 194 -17.31 -19.39 38.37
C LYS A 194 -18.53 -19.02 37.54
N VAL A 195 -18.72 -19.66 36.39
CA VAL A 195 -19.76 -19.34 35.40
C VAL A 195 -20.49 -20.59 34.90
N ALA A 196 -20.32 -21.73 35.59
CA ALA A 196 -20.89 -23.01 35.19
C ALA A 196 -22.43 -22.94 35.11
N GLY A 197 -22.99 -23.32 33.97
CA GLY A 197 -24.43 -23.22 33.68
C GLY A 197 -24.89 -21.83 33.22
N SER A 198 -23.97 -20.91 32.95
CA SER A 198 -24.22 -19.55 32.45
C SER A 198 -23.39 -19.27 31.19
N SER A 199 -23.31 -18.00 30.79
CA SER A 199 -22.47 -17.55 29.68
C SER A 199 -21.79 -16.21 29.97
N LEU A 200 -20.72 -15.95 29.25
CA LEU A 200 -20.03 -14.66 29.20
C LEU A 200 -20.06 -14.12 27.77
N ASN A 201 -20.12 -12.80 27.62
CA ASN A 201 -20.05 -12.11 26.34
C ASN A 201 -18.75 -11.32 26.24
N PHE A 202 -18.11 -11.37 25.07
CA PHE A 202 -16.87 -10.68 24.76
C PHE A 202 -17.03 -9.86 23.48
N GLY A 203 -16.62 -8.61 23.50
CA GLY A 203 -16.69 -7.72 22.33
C GLY A 203 -15.35 -7.07 22.06
N LEU A 204 -15.07 -6.85 20.76
CA LEU A 204 -13.92 -6.08 20.28
C LEU A 204 -12.60 -6.53 20.94
N VAL A 205 -12.26 -7.80 20.74
CA VAL A 205 -10.99 -8.38 21.22
C VAL A 205 -9.86 -7.94 20.32
N GLN A 206 -8.81 -7.39 20.88
CA GLN A 206 -7.76 -6.73 20.12
C GLN A 206 -6.39 -7.18 20.61
N LEU A 207 -5.48 -7.46 19.69
CA LEU A 207 -4.08 -7.74 19.99
C LEU A 207 -3.21 -6.91 19.05
N PHE A 208 -2.29 -6.15 19.60
CA PHE A 208 -1.35 -5.33 18.84
C PHE A 208 0.08 -5.74 19.20
N PRO A 209 0.94 -6.12 18.23
CA PRO A 209 2.38 -6.02 18.38
C PRO A 209 2.78 -4.53 18.44
N PRO A 210 4.08 -4.19 18.59
CA PRO A 210 4.52 -2.80 18.52
C PRO A 210 4.00 -2.11 17.26
N THR A 211 3.51 -0.89 17.44
CA THR A 211 3.02 -0.06 16.36
C THR A 211 4.06 0.99 15.96
N TYR A 212 4.05 1.36 14.69
CA TYR A 212 4.93 2.38 14.12
C TYR A 212 4.76 3.70 14.89
N ASN A 213 5.89 4.31 15.30
CA ASN A 213 5.92 5.48 16.18
C ASN A 213 5.10 5.35 17.49
N SER A 214 4.82 4.12 17.94
CA SER A 214 3.99 3.84 19.12
C SER A 214 2.61 4.49 19.09
N ARG A 215 2.03 4.65 17.89
CA ARG A 215 0.67 5.19 17.72
C ARG A 215 -0.36 4.17 18.22
N TYR A 216 -1.29 4.62 19.07
CA TYR A 216 -2.45 3.80 19.44
C TYR A 216 -3.32 3.52 18.20
N ASN A 217 -3.82 2.29 18.04
CA ASN A 217 -4.55 1.86 16.84
C ASN A 217 -3.76 2.10 15.54
N GLY A 218 -2.44 2.19 15.63
CA GLY A 218 -1.56 2.53 14.53
C GLY A 218 -1.20 1.35 13.63
N LEU A 219 -0.22 1.61 12.78
CA LEU A 219 0.30 0.62 11.83
C LEU A 219 1.22 -0.38 12.51
N ARG A 220 1.29 -1.60 11.98
CA ARG A 220 2.21 -2.65 12.40
C ARG A 220 3.67 -2.20 12.11
N ASP A 221 4.52 -2.17 13.13
CA ASP A 221 5.85 -1.52 13.04
C ASP A 221 6.79 -2.15 12.01
N ASP A 222 6.83 -3.48 11.90
CA ASP A 222 7.67 -4.21 10.94
C ASP A 222 7.23 -3.95 9.48
N VAL A 223 5.92 -3.94 9.21
CA VAL A 223 5.35 -3.66 7.89
C VAL A 223 5.55 -2.19 7.50
N ALA A 224 5.21 -1.27 8.40
CA ALA A 224 5.35 0.17 8.17
C ALA A 224 6.82 0.58 7.99
N SER A 225 7.73 0.02 8.79
CA SER A 225 9.17 0.28 8.65
C SER A 225 9.71 -0.22 7.31
N PHE A 226 9.26 -1.40 6.85
CA PHE A 226 9.65 -1.93 5.55
C PHE A 226 9.18 -1.06 4.39
N LEU A 227 8.00 -0.46 4.50
CA LEU A 227 7.50 0.50 3.53
C LEU A 227 8.24 1.84 3.59
N ALA A 228 8.50 2.38 4.78
CA ALA A 228 9.19 3.66 4.99
C ALA A 228 10.57 3.69 4.31
N ASP A 229 11.19 2.52 4.16
CA ASP A 229 12.45 2.30 3.46
C ASP A 229 12.42 2.70 1.96
N ILE A 230 11.25 2.73 1.32
CA ILE A 230 11.06 3.26 -0.05
C ILE A 230 11.18 4.80 -0.05
N LYS A 231 10.93 5.46 1.07
CA LYS A 231 10.77 6.92 1.19
C LYS A 231 9.75 7.48 0.19
N PRO A 232 8.51 6.96 0.18
CA PRO A 232 7.46 7.49 -0.69
C PRO A 232 7.23 8.98 -0.40
N SER A 233 6.89 9.77 -1.42
CA SER A 233 6.57 11.20 -1.22
C SER A 233 5.09 11.50 -1.06
N PHE A 234 4.22 10.57 -1.44
CA PHE A 234 2.78 10.73 -1.28
C PHE A 234 2.12 9.38 -1.02
N LEU A 235 0.93 9.44 -0.42
CA LEU A 235 0.03 8.31 -0.24
C LEU A 235 -1.32 8.64 -0.88
N ARG A 236 -1.73 7.87 -1.90
CA ARG A 236 -3.09 7.89 -2.47
C ARG A 236 -3.97 6.95 -1.65
N PHE A 237 -5.02 7.46 -1.01
CA PHE A 237 -5.91 6.67 -0.14
C PHE A 237 -7.31 7.33 -0.06
N PRO A 238 -8.36 6.64 0.41
CA PRO A 238 -8.46 5.21 0.71
C PRO A 238 -8.81 4.42 -0.56
N GLY A 239 -8.27 4.89 -1.70
CA GLY A 239 -8.81 4.82 -3.05
C GLY A 239 -8.90 3.43 -3.67
N GLY A 240 -8.77 3.41 -4.99
CA GLY A 240 -9.12 2.25 -5.80
C GLY A 240 -10.59 1.87 -5.63
N ASN A 241 -10.88 0.60 -5.90
CA ASN A 241 -12.24 0.09 -5.85
C ASN A 241 -12.86 0.23 -4.46
N ASN A 242 -12.06 0.05 -3.40
CA ASN A 242 -12.55 0.02 -2.03
C ASN A 242 -13.11 1.36 -1.51
N LEU A 243 -12.97 2.46 -2.26
CA LEU A 243 -13.66 3.74 -2.03
C LEU A 243 -15.12 3.70 -2.49
N GLU A 244 -15.40 3.01 -3.60
CA GLU A 244 -16.63 3.14 -4.39
C GLU A 244 -17.84 2.42 -3.77
N GLY A 245 -17.58 1.29 -3.12
CA GLY A 245 -18.61 0.42 -2.58
C GLY A 245 -19.40 -0.32 -3.67
N ALA A 246 -19.96 -1.48 -3.30
CA ALA A 246 -20.87 -2.21 -4.17
C ALA A 246 -22.15 -1.38 -4.45
N THR A 247 -22.58 -0.59 -3.48
CA THR A 247 -23.69 0.37 -3.61
C THR A 247 -23.36 1.68 -2.89
N PRO A 248 -24.13 2.77 -3.10
CA PRO A 248 -23.89 4.04 -2.41
C PRO A 248 -23.96 3.97 -0.87
N SER A 249 -24.56 2.93 -0.28
CA SER A 249 -24.55 2.72 1.17
C SER A 249 -23.26 2.08 1.68
N ASP A 250 -22.56 1.36 0.81
CA ASP A 250 -21.39 0.53 1.12
C ASP A 250 -20.07 1.25 0.77
N ARG A 251 -20.19 2.43 0.15
CA ARG A 251 -19.05 3.34 -0.08
C ARG A 251 -18.26 3.58 1.20
N TRP A 252 -16.99 3.95 1.04
CA TRP A 252 -16.21 4.43 2.16
C TRP A 252 -16.78 5.76 2.70
N LYS A 253 -16.96 5.84 4.03
CA LYS A 253 -17.54 7.01 4.73
C LYS A 253 -16.59 7.49 5.81
N TRP A 254 -15.92 8.60 5.56
CA TRP A 254 -14.90 9.16 6.46
C TRP A 254 -15.37 9.26 7.92
N ASN A 255 -16.60 9.71 8.14
CA ASN A 255 -17.18 9.96 9.46
C ASN A 255 -17.49 8.67 10.26
N GLU A 256 -17.57 7.52 9.59
CA GLU A 256 -17.70 6.19 10.23
C GLU A 256 -16.33 5.58 10.57
N THR A 257 -15.24 6.19 10.10
CA THR A 257 -13.85 5.70 10.29
C THR A 257 -13.05 6.48 11.34
N ILE A 258 -13.63 7.50 11.98
CA ILE A 258 -12.93 8.36 12.95
C ILE A 258 -13.40 8.14 14.37
N GLY A 259 -12.59 8.57 15.35
CA GLY A 259 -12.92 8.44 16.77
C GLY A 259 -12.71 7.03 17.32
N PRO A 260 -13.29 6.69 18.48
CA PRO A 260 -13.06 5.41 19.12
C PRO A 260 -13.48 4.23 18.25
N VAL A 261 -12.62 3.21 18.14
CA VAL A 261 -12.89 1.96 17.38
C VAL A 261 -14.16 1.23 17.80
N VAL A 262 -14.63 1.41 19.04
CA VAL A 262 -15.90 0.84 19.52
C VAL A 262 -17.13 1.53 18.91
N ASP A 263 -16.97 2.71 18.32
CA ASP A 263 -18.02 3.49 17.67
C ASP A 263 -17.94 3.40 16.13
N ARG A 264 -17.01 2.61 15.58
CA ARG A 264 -16.84 2.40 14.13
C ARG A 264 -17.60 1.14 13.70
N PRO A 265 -18.58 1.23 12.78
CA PRO A 265 -19.41 0.08 12.39
C PRO A 265 -18.68 -0.88 11.45
N GLY A 266 -17.64 -0.41 10.75
CA GLY A 266 -17.07 -1.12 9.60
C GLY A 266 -18.06 -1.16 8.44
N ARG A 267 -17.69 -1.88 7.39
CA ARG A 267 -18.49 -2.02 6.16
C ARG A 267 -18.13 -3.29 5.41
N GLU A 268 -18.97 -3.67 4.47
CA GLU A 268 -18.58 -4.61 3.43
C GLU A 268 -17.63 -3.89 2.46
N GLY A 269 -16.43 -4.43 2.28
CA GLY A 269 -15.47 -3.90 1.32
C GLY A 269 -15.86 -4.28 -0.12
N ASP A 270 -15.11 -3.77 -1.08
CA ASP A 270 -15.29 -4.13 -2.50
C ASP A 270 -14.53 -5.41 -2.90
N TRP A 271 -13.75 -5.94 -1.96
CA TRP A 271 -13.03 -7.21 -2.06
C TRP A 271 -13.75 -8.31 -1.28
N THR A 272 -13.14 -9.49 -1.13
CA THR A 272 -13.87 -10.69 -0.64
C THR A 272 -14.10 -10.72 0.87
N TYR A 273 -13.89 -9.60 1.57
CA TYR A 273 -13.96 -9.50 3.02
C TYR A 273 -14.47 -8.12 3.50
N PRO A 274 -15.08 -8.06 4.70
CA PRO A 274 -15.47 -6.79 5.32
C PRO A 274 -14.27 -6.04 5.89
N ASN A 275 -14.34 -4.71 5.92
CA ASN A 275 -13.37 -3.86 6.61
C ASN A 275 -13.90 -3.44 7.99
N THR A 276 -13.02 -3.44 8.97
CA THR A 276 -13.29 -2.98 10.33
C THR A 276 -13.37 -1.45 10.41
N ASP A 277 -12.80 -0.76 9.42
CA ASP A 277 -12.54 0.68 9.39
C ASP A 277 -11.72 1.17 10.61
N ALA A 278 -10.99 0.27 11.27
CA ALA A 278 -10.03 0.61 12.32
C ALA A 278 -8.80 1.32 11.74
N LEU A 279 -8.44 1.02 10.50
CA LEU A 279 -7.58 1.88 9.68
C LEU A 279 -8.44 2.97 9.02
N GLY A 280 -8.64 4.07 9.74
CA GLY A 280 -9.52 5.16 9.32
C GLY A 280 -8.77 6.42 8.90
N LEU A 281 -9.52 7.50 8.64
CA LEU A 281 -8.98 8.77 8.14
C LEU A 281 -7.85 9.32 9.05
N ASP A 282 -8.01 9.26 10.38
CA ASP A 282 -6.98 9.72 11.30
C ASP A 282 -5.71 8.87 11.21
N GLU A 283 -5.85 7.55 11.05
CA GLU A 283 -4.72 6.63 10.96
C GLU A 283 -3.96 6.80 9.63
N TYR A 284 -4.65 7.02 8.50
CA TYR A 284 -4.02 7.35 7.22
C TYR A 284 -3.24 8.67 7.25
N LEU A 285 -3.81 9.70 7.89
CA LEU A 285 -3.14 11.00 7.97
C LEU A 285 -1.96 10.98 8.95
N GLN A 286 -2.05 10.18 10.02
CA GLN A 286 -0.89 9.91 10.88
C GLN A 286 0.20 9.14 10.14
N TRP A 287 -0.16 8.17 9.31
CA TRP A 287 0.78 7.46 8.45
C TRP A 287 1.53 8.42 7.53
N CYS A 288 0.82 9.36 6.90
CA CYS A 288 1.44 10.40 6.08
C CYS A 288 2.41 11.27 6.88
N GLU A 289 2.00 11.76 8.06
CA GLU A 289 2.84 12.57 8.95
C GLU A 289 4.09 11.81 9.43
N ASP A 290 3.93 10.53 9.79
CA ASP A 290 4.99 9.70 10.35
C ASP A 290 6.05 9.27 9.31
N MET A 291 5.71 9.30 8.01
CA MET A 291 6.61 8.94 6.91
C MET A 291 6.97 10.12 5.98
N ASP A 292 6.65 11.36 6.37
CA ASP A 292 6.86 12.58 5.58
C ASP A 292 6.24 12.51 4.16
N MET A 293 5.03 11.95 4.04
CA MET A 293 4.28 11.85 2.78
C MET A 293 3.23 12.96 2.66
N GLU A 294 3.03 13.45 1.43
CA GLU A 294 1.85 14.26 1.10
C GLU A 294 0.61 13.36 0.93
N PRO A 295 -0.50 13.63 1.62
CA PRO A 295 -1.74 12.88 1.42
C PRO A 295 -2.44 13.30 0.12
N LEU A 296 -2.74 12.32 -0.74
CA LEU A 296 -3.69 12.42 -1.84
C LEU A 296 -4.99 11.71 -1.42
N LEU A 297 -5.93 12.50 -0.91
CA LEU A 297 -7.21 12.00 -0.40
C LEU A 297 -8.19 11.80 -1.56
N ALA A 298 -8.69 10.59 -1.75
CA ALA A 298 -9.75 10.29 -2.70
C ALA A 298 -11.13 10.40 -2.04
N VAL A 299 -12.08 11.04 -2.71
CA VAL A 299 -13.46 11.21 -2.25
C VAL A 299 -14.45 10.56 -3.19
N TRP A 300 -15.50 9.98 -2.62
CA TRP A 300 -16.52 9.27 -3.40
C TRP A 300 -17.29 10.22 -4.33
N SER A 301 -17.31 9.91 -5.63
CA SER A 301 -17.80 10.84 -6.67
C SER A 301 -19.19 10.53 -7.21
N GLY A 302 -19.91 9.54 -6.65
CA GLY A 302 -21.24 9.14 -7.11
C GLY A 302 -21.33 7.79 -7.82
N LEU A 303 -20.20 7.11 -8.05
CA LEU A 303 -20.12 5.80 -8.72
C LEU A 303 -19.94 4.67 -7.68
N SER A 304 -20.61 3.55 -7.89
CA SER A 304 -20.47 2.31 -7.10
C SER A 304 -20.39 1.10 -8.04
N LEU A 305 -19.58 0.11 -7.67
CA LEU A 305 -19.16 -1.01 -8.54
C LEU A 305 -20.27 -2.04 -8.81
N GLY A 306 -21.10 -2.33 -7.82
CA GLY A 306 -22.24 -3.25 -7.93
C GLY A 306 -23.45 -2.66 -8.67
N GLY A 307 -23.32 -1.42 -9.14
CA GLY A 307 -24.35 -0.68 -9.84
C GLY A 307 -25.00 0.38 -8.95
N GLY A 308 -25.17 1.57 -9.53
CA GLY A 308 -25.67 2.73 -8.82
C GLY A 308 -24.82 3.93 -9.18
N ILE A 309 -25.44 4.88 -9.89
CA ILE A 309 -24.80 6.15 -10.22
C ILE A 309 -25.67 7.25 -9.65
N VAL A 310 -25.15 7.94 -8.65
CA VAL A 310 -25.76 9.14 -8.08
C VAL A 310 -25.24 10.35 -8.86
N SER A 311 -26.14 11.08 -9.52
CA SER A 311 -25.78 12.23 -10.36
C SER A 311 -26.86 13.32 -10.31
N GLY A 312 -26.55 14.49 -10.87
CA GLY A 312 -27.42 15.66 -10.78
C GLY A 312 -27.68 16.06 -9.31
N SER A 313 -28.88 16.55 -9.00
CA SER A 313 -29.23 17.02 -7.65
C SER A 313 -29.27 15.91 -6.58
N ALA A 314 -29.20 14.63 -6.98
CA ALA A 314 -29.07 13.55 -6.02
C ALA A 314 -27.65 13.47 -5.43
N LEU A 315 -26.66 14.08 -6.08
CA LEU A 315 -25.28 14.15 -5.61
C LEU A 315 -25.09 15.23 -4.54
N ASP A 316 -25.95 16.25 -4.48
CA ASP A 316 -25.82 17.40 -3.57
C ASP A 316 -25.52 17.00 -2.10
N PRO A 317 -26.21 16.00 -1.48
CA PRO A 317 -25.90 15.59 -0.11
C PRO A 317 -24.50 14.99 0.07
N TYR A 318 -23.93 14.41 -0.98
CA TYR A 318 -22.60 13.82 -0.98
C TYR A 318 -21.53 14.88 -1.24
N VAL A 319 -21.85 15.92 -2.02
CA VAL A 319 -21.01 17.12 -2.12
C VAL A 319 -20.89 17.80 -0.76
N ASP A 320 -22.01 17.93 -0.03
CA ASP A 320 -22.00 18.45 1.34
C ASP A 320 -21.18 17.55 2.28
N ASP A 321 -21.22 16.22 2.12
CA ASP A 321 -20.42 15.26 2.89
C ASP A 321 -18.91 15.43 2.65
N ILE A 322 -18.49 15.60 1.39
CA ILE A 322 -17.11 15.93 0.99
C ILE A 322 -16.67 17.26 1.60
N LEU A 323 -17.53 18.28 1.55
CA LEU A 323 -17.23 19.55 2.20
C LEU A 323 -17.13 19.39 3.71
N ASN A 324 -17.97 18.56 4.37
CA ASN A 324 -17.84 18.30 5.80
C ASN A 324 -16.50 17.60 6.14
N GLU A 325 -16.05 16.66 5.32
CA GLU A 325 -14.74 16.03 5.45
C GLU A 325 -13.62 17.06 5.37
N LEU A 326 -13.58 17.83 4.27
CA LEU A 326 -12.53 18.81 3.97
C LEU A 326 -12.57 20.03 4.90
N GLU A 327 -13.71 20.69 5.00
CA GLU A 327 -13.86 21.96 5.68
C GLU A 327 -13.76 21.83 7.17
N GLN A 328 -14.30 20.75 7.72
CA GLN A 328 -14.56 20.72 9.13
C GLN A 328 -13.60 19.75 9.82
N TYR A 329 -13.31 18.58 9.23
CA TYR A 329 -12.42 17.62 9.88
C TYR A 329 -10.96 17.79 9.47
N VAL A 330 -10.67 17.91 8.18
CA VAL A 330 -9.30 17.91 7.66
C VAL A 330 -8.63 19.28 7.80
N LEU A 331 -9.16 20.30 7.12
CA LEU A 331 -8.55 21.62 6.99
C LEU A 331 -9.09 22.65 7.99
N GLY A 332 -10.20 22.35 8.65
CA GLY A 332 -10.92 23.25 9.54
C GLY A 332 -10.20 23.57 10.86
N SER A 333 -10.44 24.76 11.40
CA SER A 333 -10.01 25.09 12.77
C SER A 333 -10.78 24.28 13.81
N ALA A 334 -10.21 24.14 15.01
CA ALA A 334 -10.85 23.41 16.12
C ALA A 334 -12.18 24.03 16.62
N ASP A 335 -12.51 25.26 16.20
CA ASP A 335 -13.76 25.94 16.57
C ASP A 335 -14.95 25.56 15.67
N THR A 336 -14.68 24.84 14.59
CA THR A 336 -15.70 24.34 13.66
C THR A 336 -16.36 23.07 14.20
N THR A 337 -17.51 22.66 13.65
CA THR A 337 -18.28 21.52 14.16
C THR A 337 -17.43 20.25 14.18
N TYR A 338 -16.85 19.87 13.05
CA TYR A 338 -16.01 18.67 12.99
C TYR A 338 -14.55 18.94 13.37
N GLY A 339 -14.08 20.18 13.41
CA GLY A 339 -12.75 20.49 13.93
C GLY A 339 -12.70 20.29 15.44
N SER A 340 -13.81 20.57 16.12
CA SER A 340 -13.99 20.21 17.53
C SER A 340 -14.06 18.69 17.74
N LEU A 341 -14.59 17.94 16.75
CA LEU A 341 -14.58 16.47 16.76
C LEU A 341 -13.15 15.94 16.58
N ARG A 342 -12.36 16.47 15.64
CA ARG A 342 -10.94 16.14 15.48
C ARG A 342 -10.16 16.42 16.77
N ALA A 343 -10.40 17.58 17.39
CA ALA A 343 -9.81 17.93 18.68
C ALA A 343 -10.21 16.95 19.79
N LYS A 344 -11.48 16.51 19.83
CA LYS A 344 -11.97 15.49 20.74
C LYS A 344 -11.33 14.12 20.48
N ASN A 345 -11.04 13.80 19.22
CA ASN A 345 -10.37 12.57 18.80
C ASN A 345 -8.86 12.60 19.04
N GLY A 346 -8.30 13.73 19.52
CA GLY A 346 -6.92 13.82 19.99
C GLY A 346 -6.03 14.79 19.23
N ARG A 347 -6.53 15.47 18.19
CA ARG A 347 -5.73 16.42 17.39
C ARG A 347 -6.40 17.77 17.22
N THR A 348 -5.81 18.82 17.80
CA THR A 348 -6.30 20.20 17.68
C THR A 348 -5.93 20.83 16.35
N GLU A 349 -4.74 20.55 15.83
CA GLU A 349 -4.23 21.14 14.60
C GLU A 349 -4.89 20.54 13.35
N PRO A 350 -5.18 21.34 12.31
CA PRO A 350 -5.58 20.82 11.02
C PRO A 350 -4.56 19.84 10.44
N TRP A 351 -5.03 18.99 9.53
CA TRP A 351 -4.19 18.15 8.69
C TRP A 351 -3.70 18.94 7.47
N ASP A 352 -2.50 18.65 6.98
CA ASP A 352 -1.93 19.31 5.80
C ASP A 352 -2.26 18.50 4.53
N VAL A 353 -3.50 18.59 4.06
CA VAL A 353 -3.94 17.97 2.81
C VAL A 353 -3.96 18.99 1.69
N LYS A 354 -3.19 18.72 0.62
CA LYS A 354 -3.04 19.61 -0.54
C LYS A 354 -3.68 19.06 -1.81
N TYR A 355 -3.91 17.74 -1.85
CA TYR A 355 -4.38 17.03 -3.03
C TYR A 355 -5.65 16.25 -2.73
N LEU A 356 -6.63 16.37 -3.63
CA LEU A 356 -7.92 15.70 -3.54
C LEU A 356 -8.23 15.02 -4.87
N GLU A 357 -8.45 13.71 -4.87
CA GLU A 357 -8.94 12.98 -6.03
C GLU A 357 -10.45 12.80 -5.98
N VAL A 358 -11.12 13.10 -7.09
CA VAL A 358 -12.58 13.04 -7.19
C VAL A 358 -12.99 11.75 -7.90
N GLY A 359 -13.29 10.74 -7.10
CA GLY A 359 -13.69 9.41 -7.54
C GLY A 359 -12.52 8.46 -7.76
N ASN A 360 -12.82 7.33 -8.40
CA ASN A 360 -11.87 6.31 -8.83
C ASN A 360 -12.38 5.73 -10.15
N GLU A 361 -11.50 5.57 -11.15
CA GLU A 361 -11.78 4.93 -12.45
C GLU A 361 -13.15 5.26 -13.08
N ASP A 362 -13.62 6.50 -12.95
CA ASP A 362 -14.98 6.88 -13.36
C ASP A 362 -15.27 6.73 -14.87
N ASN A 363 -14.26 6.43 -15.70
CA ASN A 363 -14.42 5.99 -17.09
C ASN A 363 -14.94 4.55 -17.24
N LEU A 364 -14.82 3.72 -16.20
CA LEU A 364 -15.30 2.34 -16.15
C LEU A 364 -16.71 2.26 -15.57
N ASN A 365 -17.25 1.04 -15.44
CA ASN A 365 -18.52 0.74 -14.77
C ASN A 365 -19.73 1.61 -15.17
N SER A 366 -19.77 2.05 -16.44
CA SER A 366 -20.78 2.99 -16.99
C SER A 366 -20.76 4.40 -16.38
N GLY A 367 -19.72 4.77 -15.61
CA GLY A 367 -19.56 6.08 -14.99
C GLY A 367 -19.36 7.22 -15.99
N CYS A 368 -18.70 6.92 -17.12
CA CYS A 368 -18.23 7.91 -18.10
C CYS A 368 -19.32 8.90 -18.54
N GLY A 369 -20.53 8.41 -18.86
CA GLY A 369 -21.63 9.25 -19.36
C GLY A 369 -22.16 10.28 -18.36
N THR A 370 -21.79 10.17 -17.07
CA THR A 370 -22.22 11.09 -16.00
C THR A 370 -21.06 11.81 -15.34
N TYR A 371 -19.82 11.33 -15.51
CA TYR A 371 -18.66 11.79 -14.76
C TYR A 371 -18.40 13.28 -14.95
N ALA A 372 -18.43 13.78 -16.19
CA ALA A 372 -18.27 15.21 -16.46
C ALA A 372 -19.18 16.09 -15.61
N ASN A 373 -20.45 15.71 -15.41
CA ASN A 373 -21.36 16.47 -14.56
C ASN A 373 -21.04 16.31 -13.07
N ARG A 374 -20.75 15.09 -12.61
CA ARG A 374 -20.43 14.81 -11.20
C ARG A 374 -19.13 15.51 -10.78
N PHE A 375 -18.08 15.37 -11.58
CA PHE A 375 -16.80 16.06 -11.39
C PHE A 375 -16.98 17.57 -11.34
N THR A 376 -17.70 18.19 -12.28
CA THR A 376 -17.91 19.65 -12.25
C THR A 376 -18.64 20.11 -10.99
N LEU A 377 -19.67 19.39 -10.54
CA LEU A 377 -20.40 19.74 -9.31
C LEU A 377 -19.49 19.71 -8.08
N ILE A 378 -18.67 18.66 -7.95
CA ILE A 378 -17.72 18.52 -6.84
C ILE A 378 -16.61 19.56 -6.94
N TYR A 379 -16.01 19.72 -8.14
CA TYR A 379 -14.95 20.69 -8.40
C TYR A 379 -15.41 22.12 -8.04
N ASP A 380 -16.57 22.56 -8.54
CA ASP A 380 -17.06 23.92 -8.30
C ASP A 380 -17.28 24.18 -6.81
N ALA A 381 -17.81 23.20 -6.07
CA ALA A 381 -18.04 23.30 -4.64
C ALA A 381 -16.73 23.33 -3.84
N VAL A 382 -15.83 22.37 -4.10
CA VAL A 382 -14.53 22.26 -3.40
C VAL A 382 -13.65 23.45 -3.73
N HIS A 383 -13.51 23.82 -5.00
CA HIS A 383 -12.64 24.93 -5.41
C HIS A 383 -13.16 26.28 -4.89
N ALA A 384 -14.47 26.48 -4.77
CA ALA A 384 -15.04 27.68 -4.16
C ALA A 384 -14.70 27.81 -2.66
N ALA A 385 -14.68 26.69 -1.92
CA ALA A 385 -14.33 26.67 -0.50
C ALA A 385 -12.80 26.66 -0.25
N TYR A 386 -12.06 25.93 -1.08
CA TYR A 386 -10.63 25.63 -0.96
C TYR A 386 -9.89 25.84 -2.29
N PRO A 387 -9.71 27.10 -2.72
CA PRO A 387 -9.11 27.41 -4.03
C PRO A 387 -7.63 26.99 -4.17
N ASN A 388 -6.97 26.67 -3.04
CA ASN A 388 -5.58 26.22 -3.02
C ASN A 388 -5.43 24.69 -3.09
N LEU A 389 -6.51 23.91 -2.99
CA LEU A 389 -6.44 22.47 -3.17
C LEU A 389 -6.20 22.14 -4.65
N THR A 390 -5.28 21.23 -4.89
CA THR A 390 -5.09 20.65 -6.22
C THR A 390 -6.05 19.49 -6.37
N ILE A 391 -6.94 19.58 -7.35
CA ILE A 391 -7.96 18.56 -7.60
C ILE A 391 -7.47 17.62 -8.70
N VAL A 392 -7.65 16.33 -8.49
CA VAL A 392 -7.35 15.25 -9.43
C VAL A 392 -8.66 14.68 -9.93
N ALA A 393 -8.84 14.59 -11.25
CA ALA A 393 -9.91 13.82 -11.86
C ALA A 393 -9.44 12.37 -12.06
N SER A 394 -10.28 11.39 -11.79
CA SER A 394 -9.94 9.97 -11.76
C SER A 394 -9.80 9.31 -13.15
N THR A 395 -9.64 10.11 -14.21
CA THR A 395 -9.47 9.59 -15.58
C THR A 395 -8.84 10.63 -16.51
N THR A 396 -8.09 10.15 -17.50
CA THR A 396 -7.59 10.92 -18.66
C THR A 396 -8.53 10.86 -19.87
N ASP A 397 -9.59 10.04 -19.85
CA ASP A 397 -10.50 9.91 -20.99
C ASP A 397 -11.30 11.19 -21.21
N THR A 398 -10.87 11.96 -22.22
CA THR A 398 -11.52 13.21 -22.64
C THR A 398 -13.02 13.09 -22.92
N SER A 399 -13.52 11.89 -23.25
CA SER A 399 -14.94 11.66 -23.51
C SER A 399 -15.79 11.61 -22.23
N CYS A 400 -15.15 11.36 -21.08
CA CYS A 400 -15.78 11.30 -19.76
C CYS A 400 -15.62 12.60 -18.97
N LEU A 401 -14.72 13.49 -19.41
CA LEU A 401 -14.40 14.75 -18.74
C LEU A 401 -15.23 15.93 -19.27
N PRO A 402 -15.33 17.05 -18.51
CA PRO A 402 -15.91 18.28 -19.03
C PRO A 402 -15.18 18.76 -20.28
N SER A 403 -15.89 19.48 -21.17
CA SER A 403 -15.32 19.99 -22.42
C SER A 403 -14.14 20.96 -22.23
N THR A 404 -14.00 21.51 -21.03
CA THR A 404 -12.87 22.33 -20.61
C THR A 404 -12.54 21.94 -19.19
N ILE A 405 -11.36 21.35 -19.00
CA ILE A 405 -10.83 21.02 -17.69
C ILE A 405 -10.27 22.32 -17.09
N PRO A 406 -10.61 22.65 -15.83
CA PRO A 406 -10.06 23.82 -15.16
C PRO A 406 -8.53 23.77 -15.05
N ASP A 407 -7.89 24.94 -15.17
CA ASP A 407 -6.43 25.05 -15.07
C ASP A 407 -5.90 24.47 -13.75
N GLY A 408 -4.86 23.65 -13.83
CA GLY A 408 -4.20 23.06 -12.67
C GLY A 408 -4.83 21.75 -12.16
N VAL A 409 -5.96 21.31 -12.72
CA VAL A 409 -6.48 19.95 -12.45
C VAL A 409 -5.51 18.91 -13.01
N ILE A 410 -5.17 17.94 -12.18
CA ILE A 410 -4.42 16.74 -12.57
C ILE A 410 -5.43 15.68 -13.01
N THR A 411 -5.05 14.81 -13.94
CA THR A 411 -5.86 13.62 -14.26
C THR A 411 -5.11 12.34 -13.96
N ASP A 412 -5.83 11.34 -13.47
CA ASP A 412 -5.31 10.02 -13.17
C ASP A 412 -5.41 9.09 -14.38
N ILE A 413 -4.42 8.21 -14.53
CA ILE A 413 -4.36 7.14 -15.53
C ILE A 413 -3.80 5.86 -14.89
N HIS A 414 -4.45 4.74 -15.20
CA HIS A 414 -4.10 3.44 -14.66
C HIS A 414 -3.65 2.49 -15.77
N HIS A 415 -2.55 1.78 -15.55
CA HIS A 415 -1.95 0.87 -16.54
C HIS A 415 -1.59 -0.49 -15.94
N TYR A 416 -2.39 -1.50 -16.27
CA TYR A 416 -2.15 -2.90 -15.92
C TYR A 416 -1.85 -3.70 -17.19
N LEU A 417 -0.56 -3.87 -17.50
CA LEU A 417 -0.10 -4.25 -18.83
C LEU A 417 0.86 -5.43 -18.80
N THR A 418 1.19 -5.94 -19.98
CA THR A 418 2.31 -6.88 -20.16
C THR A 418 3.66 -6.15 -20.13
N PRO A 419 4.77 -6.88 -19.86
CA PRO A 419 6.09 -6.28 -19.93
C PRO A 419 6.39 -5.58 -21.26
N ASP A 420 6.07 -6.19 -22.40
CA ASP A 420 6.33 -5.59 -23.71
C ASP A 420 5.45 -4.34 -23.97
N GLU A 421 4.21 -4.32 -23.49
CA GLU A 421 3.35 -3.13 -23.59
C GLU A 421 3.89 -1.95 -22.76
N PHE A 422 4.52 -2.18 -21.61
CA PHE A 422 5.21 -1.09 -20.89
C PHE A 422 6.41 -0.53 -21.67
N ILE A 423 7.09 -1.36 -22.46
CA ILE A 423 8.16 -0.88 -23.34
C ILE A 423 7.58 0.00 -24.45
N ASP A 424 6.45 -0.40 -25.02
CA ASP A 424 5.75 0.38 -26.05
C ASP A 424 5.25 1.75 -25.51
N LEU A 425 5.07 1.90 -24.20
CA LEU A 425 4.69 3.15 -23.53
C LEU A 425 5.87 4.02 -23.07
N PHE A 426 7.11 3.66 -23.37
CA PHE A 426 8.29 4.42 -22.93
C PHE A 426 8.27 5.92 -23.35
N ASP A 427 7.65 6.25 -24.48
CA ASP A 427 7.55 7.61 -25.02
C ASP A 427 6.13 8.21 -24.95
N GLU A 428 5.20 7.58 -24.21
CA GLU A 428 3.80 8.02 -24.05
C GLU A 428 3.69 9.52 -23.75
N TRP A 429 4.56 10.00 -22.86
CA TRP A 429 4.53 11.36 -22.32
C TRP A 429 5.29 12.39 -23.17
N ASP A 430 6.14 11.96 -24.11
CA ASP A 430 7.07 12.85 -24.82
C ASP A 430 6.33 13.90 -25.67
N ASN A 431 5.16 13.53 -26.21
CA ASN A 431 4.33 14.39 -27.05
C ASN A 431 3.03 14.85 -26.37
N TRP A 432 2.88 14.57 -25.08
CA TRP A 432 1.71 14.98 -24.31
C TRP A 432 1.68 16.51 -24.12
N SER A 433 0.47 17.06 -23.94
CA SER A 433 0.31 18.50 -23.71
C SER A 433 0.97 18.90 -22.39
N ARG A 434 1.87 19.90 -22.43
CA ARG A 434 2.56 20.40 -21.23
C ARG A 434 1.69 21.23 -20.29
N ASP A 435 0.48 21.55 -20.74
CA ASP A 435 -0.56 22.22 -19.93
C ASP A 435 -1.44 21.23 -19.16
N TRP A 436 -1.26 19.91 -19.37
CA TRP A 436 -2.09 18.86 -18.77
C TRP A 436 -1.24 17.98 -17.83
N PRO A 437 -1.25 18.24 -16.52
CA PRO A 437 -0.52 17.44 -15.55
C PRO A 437 -1.19 16.08 -15.29
N ILE A 438 -0.38 15.06 -15.05
CA ILE A 438 -0.79 13.65 -14.94
C ILE A 438 -0.37 13.07 -13.59
N LEU A 439 -1.28 12.29 -13.01
CA LEU A 439 -1.02 11.28 -11.98
C LEU A 439 -1.08 9.93 -12.70
N VAL A 440 -0.08 9.08 -12.50
CA VAL A 440 -0.16 7.65 -12.85
C VAL A 440 -0.46 6.90 -11.56
N GLY A 441 -1.72 6.92 -11.15
CA GLY A 441 -2.17 6.49 -9.81
C GLY A 441 -2.00 5.01 -9.57
N GLU A 442 -2.04 4.21 -10.64
CA GLU A 442 -1.89 2.76 -10.58
C GLU A 442 -1.13 2.25 -11.79
N TYR A 443 -0.08 1.46 -11.56
CA TYR A 443 0.53 0.67 -12.63
C TYR A 443 1.21 -0.60 -12.09
N ALA A 444 1.10 -1.69 -12.84
CA ALA A 444 1.83 -2.93 -12.58
C ALA A 444 1.87 -3.85 -13.81
N SER A 445 2.92 -4.67 -13.91
CA SER A 445 3.02 -5.76 -14.89
C SER A 445 2.19 -6.98 -14.46
N THR A 446 0.88 -6.95 -14.71
CA THR A 446 -0.08 -7.97 -14.22
C THR A 446 -0.21 -9.20 -15.10
N THR A 447 0.28 -9.13 -16.34
CA THR A 447 0.18 -10.22 -17.31
C THR A 447 1.53 -10.48 -17.97
N GLY A 448 1.93 -11.74 -18.15
CA GLY A 448 3.14 -12.07 -18.91
C GLY A 448 2.95 -11.82 -20.41
N ASN A 449 4.05 -11.66 -21.15
CA ASN A 449 4.01 -11.49 -22.62
C ASN A 449 3.37 -12.67 -23.38
N ASP A 450 3.25 -13.83 -22.72
CA ASP A 450 2.54 -15.01 -23.24
C ASP A 450 1.04 -15.02 -22.91
N GLY A 451 0.54 -13.98 -22.23
CA GLY A 451 -0.84 -13.85 -21.76
C GLY A 451 -1.13 -14.56 -20.44
N SER A 452 -0.12 -15.10 -19.75
CA SER A 452 -0.29 -15.71 -18.44
C SER A 452 -0.52 -14.66 -17.35
N THR A 453 -1.33 -14.98 -16.35
CA THR A 453 -1.49 -14.12 -15.17
C THR A 453 -0.19 -14.10 -14.35
N THR A 454 0.27 -12.91 -13.97
CA THR A 454 1.42 -12.75 -13.08
C THR A 454 0.96 -12.91 -11.63
N TYR A 455 1.37 -14.00 -10.97
CA TYR A 455 1.03 -14.24 -9.55
C TYR A 455 1.95 -13.51 -8.57
N TRP A 456 3.14 -13.12 -8.99
CA TRP A 456 4.07 -12.34 -8.17
C TRP A 456 5.07 -11.62 -9.08
N SER A 457 5.55 -10.44 -8.68
CA SER A 457 6.48 -9.70 -9.53
C SER A 457 7.76 -10.49 -9.77
N TYR A 458 8.24 -10.41 -11.02
CA TYR A 458 9.44 -11.08 -11.48
C TYR A 458 10.32 -10.12 -12.26
N MET A 459 11.60 -10.46 -12.40
CA MET A 459 12.63 -9.53 -12.88
C MET A 459 12.33 -8.87 -14.24
N GLN A 460 11.82 -9.60 -15.25
CA GLN A 460 11.45 -9.00 -16.53
C GLN A 460 10.30 -7.99 -16.39
N GLY A 461 9.23 -8.32 -15.64
CA GLY A 461 8.14 -7.39 -15.35
C GLY A 461 8.65 -6.12 -14.66
N SER A 462 9.41 -6.26 -13.57
CA SER A 462 9.99 -5.11 -12.87
C SER A 462 10.99 -4.31 -13.71
N CYS A 463 11.67 -4.95 -14.66
CA CYS A 463 12.55 -4.25 -15.61
C CYS A 463 11.74 -3.42 -16.61
N SER A 464 10.60 -3.92 -17.09
CA SER A 464 9.69 -3.15 -17.96
C SER A 464 9.05 -1.98 -17.22
N GLU A 465 8.64 -2.18 -15.96
CA GLU A 465 8.14 -1.10 -15.10
C GLU A 465 9.20 -0.03 -14.91
N ALA A 466 10.48 -0.41 -14.72
CA ALA A 466 11.58 0.54 -14.65
C ALA A 466 11.74 1.36 -15.95
N VAL A 467 11.54 0.74 -17.12
CA VAL A 467 11.55 1.46 -18.41
C VAL A 467 10.43 2.50 -18.46
N TYR A 468 9.23 2.11 -18.06
CA TYR A 468 8.10 3.04 -17.98
C TYR A 468 8.34 4.17 -16.96
N MET A 469 8.91 3.87 -15.80
CA MET A 469 9.33 4.86 -14.80
C MET A 469 10.39 5.84 -15.31
N ILE A 470 11.31 5.38 -16.17
CA ILE A 470 12.27 6.24 -16.85
C ILE A 470 11.55 7.20 -17.81
N GLY A 471 10.53 6.72 -18.53
CA GLY A 471 9.64 7.55 -19.36
C GLY A 471 8.89 8.62 -18.55
N MET A 472 8.34 8.23 -17.39
CA MET A 472 7.68 9.13 -16.45
C MET A 472 8.64 10.19 -15.89
N GLU A 473 9.83 9.81 -15.43
CA GLU A 473 10.81 10.78 -14.89
C GLU A 473 11.30 11.75 -15.96
N ARG A 474 11.54 11.28 -17.19
CA ARG A 474 11.91 12.15 -18.32
C ARG A 474 10.87 13.26 -18.56
N ASN A 475 9.61 12.98 -18.25
CA ASN A 475 8.47 13.87 -18.45
C ASN A 475 7.86 14.36 -17.14
N SER A 476 8.66 14.48 -16.08
CA SER A 476 8.15 14.89 -14.76
C SER A 476 7.72 16.37 -14.66
N ASP A 477 7.92 17.14 -15.73
CA ASP A 477 7.26 18.42 -15.95
C ASP A 477 5.73 18.30 -16.10
N ILE A 478 5.22 17.14 -16.51
CA ILE A 478 3.78 16.83 -16.56
C ILE A 478 3.39 15.66 -15.67
N VAL A 479 4.20 14.59 -15.61
CA VAL A 479 3.93 13.45 -14.71
C VAL A 479 4.34 13.86 -13.30
N LYS A 480 3.34 14.19 -12.47
CA LYS A 480 3.56 14.76 -11.14
C LYS A 480 3.72 13.71 -10.06
N MET A 481 3.03 12.59 -10.23
CA MET A 481 2.90 11.54 -9.23
C MET A 481 2.74 10.22 -9.95
N ALA A 482 3.33 9.16 -9.39
CA ALA A 482 3.19 7.80 -9.86
C ALA A 482 3.25 6.82 -8.70
N SER A 483 2.41 5.79 -8.73
CA SER A 483 2.35 4.75 -7.70
C SER A 483 2.08 3.37 -8.30
N PHE A 484 2.86 2.38 -7.87
CA PHE A 484 2.57 0.98 -8.14
C PHE A 484 1.31 0.55 -7.36
N ALA A 485 0.49 -0.31 -7.95
CA ALA A 485 -0.67 -0.90 -7.30
C ALA A 485 -0.87 -2.38 -7.69
N PRO A 486 -1.34 -3.24 -6.77
CA PRO A 486 -1.62 -2.94 -5.36
C PRO A 486 -0.33 -2.95 -4.49
N LEU A 487 -0.41 -2.34 -3.31
CA LEU A 487 0.77 -2.11 -2.46
C LEU A 487 1.22 -3.37 -1.70
N LEU A 488 0.28 -4.09 -1.11
CA LEU A 488 0.56 -5.09 -0.09
C LEU A 488 -0.33 -6.31 -0.25
N GLU A 489 0.28 -7.48 -0.31
CA GLU A 489 -0.40 -8.78 -0.28
C GLU A 489 -0.20 -9.50 1.05
N HIS A 490 -1.27 -9.95 1.69
CA HIS A 490 -1.17 -11.06 2.64
C HIS A 490 -1.16 -12.38 1.85
N PHE A 491 -0.02 -13.06 1.85
CA PHE A 491 0.16 -14.32 1.12
C PHE A 491 -0.91 -15.34 1.49
N ASP A 492 -1.34 -16.13 0.49
CA ASP A 492 -2.43 -17.11 0.55
C ASP A 492 -3.83 -16.53 0.85
N MET A 493 -3.96 -15.20 0.93
CA MET A 493 -5.23 -14.49 1.15
C MET A 493 -5.47 -13.37 0.11
N ALA A 494 -4.80 -13.46 -1.04
CA ALA A 494 -4.87 -12.46 -2.11
C ALA A 494 -6.10 -12.62 -3.02
N GLU A 495 -6.74 -11.50 -3.34
CA GLU A 495 -7.73 -11.36 -4.40
C GLU A 495 -7.10 -10.96 -5.75
N TRP A 496 -6.00 -10.22 -5.72
CA TRP A 496 -5.31 -9.70 -6.89
C TRP A 496 -3.80 -9.82 -6.73
N SER A 497 -3.08 -10.04 -7.83
CA SER A 497 -1.62 -10.09 -7.88
C SER A 497 -1.13 -9.56 -9.23
N PRO A 498 0.13 -9.11 -9.35
CA PRO A 498 1.16 -9.05 -8.32
C PRO A 498 1.13 -7.76 -7.50
N ASP A 499 1.77 -7.80 -6.33
CA ASP A 499 1.84 -6.69 -5.38
C ASP A 499 3.27 -6.18 -5.17
N LEU A 500 3.38 -4.97 -4.62
CA LEU A 500 4.70 -4.38 -4.40
C LEU A 500 5.50 -5.15 -3.35
N PHE A 501 4.89 -5.49 -2.22
CA PHE A 501 5.49 -6.36 -1.22
C PHE A 501 4.42 -7.19 -0.53
N GLY A 502 4.83 -8.21 0.23
CA GLY A 502 3.87 -9.09 0.89
C GLY A 502 4.35 -9.60 2.23
N LEU A 503 3.44 -10.21 2.98
CA LEU A 503 3.71 -10.84 4.26
C LEU A 503 2.83 -12.07 4.47
N ASP A 504 3.24 -12.93 5.40
CA ASP A 504 2.35 -13.90 6.04
C ASP A 504 2.40 -13.70 7.56
N SER A 505 1.63 -14.51 8.30
CA SER A 505 1.57 -14.44 9.77
C SER A 505 2.80 -15.04 10.49
N SER A 506 3.84 -15.52 9.79
CA SER A 506 5.08 -16.01 10.39
C SER A 506 6.07 -14.85 10.69
N PRO A 507 6.96 -15.02 11.68
CA PRO A 507 8.00 -14.02 11.95
C PRO A 507 8.96 -13.87 10.76
N ASP A 508 9.44 -12.66 10.51
CA ASP A 508 10.37 -12.32 9.42
C ASP A 508 9.84 -12.59 7.99
N SER A 509 8.52 -12.61 7.79
CA SER A 509 7.87 -12.93 6.51
C SER A 509 7.81 -11.76 5.51
N VAL A 510 7.94 -10.51 5.98
CA VAL A 510 7.81 -9.32 5.14
C VAL A 510 8.84 -9.36 4.01
N THR A 511 8.34 -9.39 2.78
CA THR A 511 9.15 -9.66 1.58
C THR A 511 8.84 -8.66 0.48
N GLY A 512 9.86 -7.91 0.06
CA GLY A 512 9.79 -7.05 -1.12
C GLY A 512 9.82 -7.88 -2.41
N SER A 513 8.89 -7.60 -3.31
CA SER A 513 8.93 -8.14 -4.66
C SER A 513 10.10 -7.56 -5.46
N THR A 514 10.36 -8.05 -6.67
CA THR A 514 11.36 -7.42 -7.55
C THR A 514 11.02 -5.96 -7.86
N SER A 515 9.72 -5.64 -7.95
CA SER A 515 9.24 -4.28 -8.18
C SER A 515 9.47 -3.38 -6.97
N TYR A 516 9.37 -3.89 -5.73
CA TYR A 516 9.72 -3.14 -4.51
C TYR A 516 11.15 -2.57 -4.58
N TYR A 517 12.11 -3.40 -4.98
CA TYR A 517 13.50 -2.97 -5.06
C TYR A 517 13.73 -1.93 -6.17
N VAL A 518 13.00 -2.03 -7.29
CA VAL A 518 13.01 -1.00 -8.34
C VAL A 518 12.42 0.31 -7.82
N GLN A 519 11.23 0.28 -7.21
CA GLN A 519 10.59 1.47 -6.61
C GLN A 519 11.50 2.13 -5.58
N LYS A 520 12.10 1.35 -4.67
CA LYS A 520 13.04 1.84 -3.65
C LYS A 520 14.26 2.51 -4.29
N MET A 521 14.89 1.89 -5.29
CA MET A 521 16.03 2.49 -5.98
C MET A 521 15.66 3.82 -6.64
N PHE A 522 14.51 3.91 -7.30
CA PHE A 522 14.10 5.13 -8.00
C PHE A 522 13.68 6.23 -7.03
N SER A 523 12.90 5.87 -6.01
CA SER A 523 12.38 6.78 -4.99
C SER A 523 13.48 7.34 -4.08
N THR A 524 14.52 6.57 -3.76
CA THR A 524 15.61 7.06 -2.89
C THR A 524 16.67 7.89 -3.63
N ASN A 525 16.61 7.95 -4.96
CA ASN A 525 17.56 8.66 -5.81
C ASN A 525 16.84 9.63 -6.76
N ARG A 526 16.51 10.83 -6.26
CA ARG A 526 15.72 11.83 -6.99
C ARG A 526 16.55 13.08 -7.28
N GLY A 527 16.65 13.46 -8.56
CA GLY A 527 17.10 14.79 -8.92
C GLY A 527 15.94 15.80 -8.90
N SER A 528 16.26 17.07 -8.68
CA SER A 528 15.32 18.19 -8.82
C SER A 528 15.21 18.67 -10.27
N THR A 529 16.25 18.43 -11.07
CA THR A 529 16.31 18.81 -12.49
C THR A 529 16.67 17.60 -13.34
N VAL A 530 15.83 17.26 -14.31
CA VAL A 530 16.12 16.24 -15.32
C VAL A 530 17.05 16.85 -16.37
N LEU A 531 18.02 16.08 -16.87
CA LEU A 531 19.10 16.55 -17.72
C LEU A 531 19.10 15.86 -19.08
N PRO A 532 19.35 16.59 -20.18
CA PRO A 532 19.54 15.98 -21.51
C PRO A 532 20.75 15.05 -21.53
N VAL A 533 20.62 13.92 -22.22
CA VAL A 533 21.69 12.93 -22.42
C VAL A 533 21.99 12.82 -23.91
N ASN A 534 23.22 13.16 -24.30
CA ASN A 534 23.72 12.89 -25.65
C ASN A 534 24.23 11.44 -25.70
N THR A 535 23.79 10.67 -26.68
CA THR A 535 24.03 9.22 -26.74
C THR A 535 24.64 8.79 -28.09
N THR A 536 25.32 7.65 -28.11
CA THR A 536 25.78 6.96 -29.33
C THR A 536 24.85 5.83 -29.78
N ALA A 537 23.79 5.54 -29.03
CA ALA A 537 22.84 4.47 -29.32
C ALA A 537 21.39 4.98 -29.19
N ASP A 538 20.51 4.34 -29.94
CA ASP A 538 19.07 4.49 -29.76
C ASP A 538 18.62 3.70 -28.51
N PHE A 539 17.38 3.94 -28.06
CA PHE A 539 16.73 3.09 -27.08
C PHE A 539 16.46 1.68 -27.67
N ASP A 540 16.13 0.73 -26.79
CA ASP A 540 16.01 -0.72 -27.06
C ASP A 540 17.38 -1.43 -27.32
N PRO A 541 17.83 -2.34 -26.44
CA PRO A 541 17.17 -2.83 -25.21
C PRO A 541 17.46 -1.99 -23.95
N LEU A 542 18.30 -0.96 -24.07
CA LEU A 542 18.73 -0.12 -22.95
C LEU A 542 17.95 1.20 -22.92
N TYR A 543 17.47 1.57 -21.74
CA TYR A 543 16.73 2.80 -21.47
C TYR A 543 17.40 3.59 -20.34
N TRP A 544 17.31 4.92 -20.39
CA TRP A 544 17.97 5.79 -19.41
C TRP A 544 17.29 7.14 -19.20
N VAL A 545 17.47 7.68 -18.00
CA VAL A 545 17.20 9.09 -17.65
C VAL A 545 18.31 9.60 -16.75
N ALA A 546 18.65 10.88 -16.88
CA ALA A 546 19.60 11.54 -16.00
C ALA A 546 18.92 12.71 -15.29
N SER A 547 19.23 12.88 -14.01
CA SER A 547 18.77 14.02 -13.21
C SER A 547 19.87 14.47 -12.25
N VAL A 548 19.76 15.67 -11.71
CA VAL A 548 20.70 16.24 -10.73
C VAL A 548 19.93 16.82 -9.55
N SER A 549 20.43 16.58 -8.34
CA SER A 549 19.89 17.15 -7.10
C SER A 549 20.37 18.59 -6.89
N ASP A 550 19.69 19.32 -6.00
CA ASP A 550 20.09 20.68 -5.64
C ASP A 550 21.48 20.72 -4.95
N GLU A 551 21.89 19.62 -4.32
CA GLU A 551 23.20 19.42 -3.72
C GLU A 551 24.30 19.06 -4.74
N GLY A 552 23.94 18.85 -6.02
CA GLY A 552 24.87 18.54 -7.10
C GLY A 552 25.20 17.06 -7.26
N THR A 553 24.36 16.15 -6.72
CA THR A 553 24.48 14.72 -7.02
C THR A 553 23.77 14.42 -8.33
N TYR A 554 24.47 13.79 -9.27
CA TYR A 554 23.90 13.33 -10.54
C TYR A 554 23.42 11.89 -10.38
N TYR A 555 22.20 11.63 -10.83
CA TYR A 555 21.60 10.31 -10.91
C TYR A 555 21.45 9.92 -12.37
N VAL A 556 21.92 8.74 -12.75
CA VAL A 556 21.62 8.12 -14.04
C VAL A 556 20.96 6.78 -13.77
N LYS A 557 19.67 6.69 -14.10
CA LYS A 557 18.88 5.47 -13.96
C LYS A 557 18.88 4.74 -15.29
N LEU A 558 19.11 3.43 -15.25
CA LEU A 558 19.31 2.56 -16.40
C LEU A 558 18.41 1.33 -16.28
N ALA A 559 17.80 0.90 -17.36
CA ALA A 559 17.09 -0.38 -17.44
C ALA A 559 17.48 -1.11 -18.74
N ASN A 560 17.99 -2.34 -18.61
CA ASN A 560 18.30 -3.23 -19.73
C ASN A 560 17.21 -4.28 -19.86
N TYR A 561 16.19 -3.98 -20.66
CA TYR A 561 15.11 -4.89 -21.01
C TYR A 561 15.55 -5.79 -22.18
N GLY A 562 16.59 -6.58 -21.95
CA GLY A 562 17.17 -7.43 -22.98
C GLY A 562 17.82 -8.67 -22.40
N SER A 563 17.91 -9.71 -23.23
CA SER A 563 18.51 -11.01 -22.85
C SER A 563 20.04 -11.04 -22.93
N SER A 564 20.68 -9.91 -23.24
CA SER A 564 22.13 -9.79 -23.35
C SER A 564 22.66 -8.57 -22.58
N SER A 565 23.86 -8.71 -22.05
CA SER A 565 24.52 -7.63 -21.31
C SER A 565 24.84 -6.44 -22.21
N GLN A 566 24.65 -5.23 -21.71
CA GLN A 566 25.06 -3.98 -22.34
C GLN A 566 26.21 -3.34 -21.55
N ASN A 567 27.26 -2.90 -22.24
CA ASN A 567 28.32 -2.13 -21.61
C ASN A 567 28.07 -0.64 -21.86
N VAL A 568 27.95 0.13 -20.77
CA VAL A 568 27.56 1.54 -20.82
C VAL A 568 28.67 2.39 -20.21
N THR A 569 29.09 3.44 -20.91
CA THR A 569 30.00 4.45 -20.37
C THR A 569 29.23 5.75 -20.16
N VAL A 570 29.06 6.15 -18.91
CA VAL A 570 28.37 7.37 -18.49
C VAL A 570 29.39 8.47 -18.23
N ASN A 571 29.32 9.55 -18.98
CA ASN A 571 30.20 10.71 -18.90
C ASN A 571 29.46 11.90 -18.26
N ILE A 572 29.97 12.35 -17.12
CA ILE A 572 29.44 13.48 -16.35
C ILE A 572 30.62 14.34 -15.89
N GLU A 573 30.96 15.37 -16.65
CA GLU A 573 32.17 16.16 -16.41
C GLU A 573 32.25 16.70 -14.97
N GLY A 574 33.41 16.54 -14.32
CA GLY A 574 33.68 17.12 -12.99
C GLY A 574 33.25 16.25 -11.81
N THR A 575 32.56 15.14 -12.05
CA THR A 575 32.26 14.13 -11.03
C THR A 575 33.42 13.17 -10.83
N THR A 576 33.57 12.62 -9.63
CA THR A 576 34.75 11.81 -9.26
C THR A 576 34.44 10.46 -8.65
N SER A 577 33.34 10.35 -7.90
CA SER A 577 32.97 9.12 -7.21
C SER A 577 31.50 9.11 -6.83
N GLY A 578 31.03 7.95 -6.40
CA GLY A 578 29.65 7.79 -5.99
C GLY A 578 29.29 6.33 -5.72
N GLN A 579 28.02 6.00 -5.89
CA GLN A 579 27.48 4.65 -5.72
C GLN A 579 26.79 4.18 -7.01
N LEU A 580 26.92 2.89 -7.27
CA LEU A 580 26.11 2.15 -8.23
C LEU A 580 25.23 1.18 -7.46
N GLN A 581 23.92 1.38 -7.55
CA GLN A 581 22.90 0.44 -7.09
C GLN A 581 22.42 -0.37 -8.29
N MET A 582 22.25 -1.67 -8.14
CA MET A 582 21.80 -2.55 -9.23
C MET A 582 20.93 -3.68 -8.70
N LEU A 583 19.82 -3.92 -9.38
CA LEU A 583 19.02 -5.13 -9.28
C LEU A 583 19.12 -5.88 -10.60
N SER A 584 19.49 -7.15 -10.56
CA SER A 584 19.58 -8.01 -11.75
C SER A 584 19.33 -9.46 -11.37
N GLY A 585 18.68 -10.21 -12.24
CA GLY A 585 18.36 -11.62 -12.02
C GLY A 585 18.08 -12.36 -13.32
N GLY A 586 17.73 -13.65 -13.22
CA GLY A 586 17.15 -14.35 -14.35
C GLY A 586 15.77 -13.77 -14.70
N GLU A 587 15.37 -13.91 -15.96
CA GLU A 587 14.14 -13.33 -16.54
C GLU A 587 12.91 -13.49 -15.63
N THR A 588 12.69 -14.69 -15.12
CA THR A 588 11.50 -15.09 -14.33
C THR A 588 11.79 -15.21 -12.83
N VAL A 589 12.87 -14.59 -12.33
CA VAL A 589 13.22 -14.69 -10.91
C VAL A 589 12.32 -13.76 -10.08
N SER A 590 11.87 -14.27 -8.93
CA SER A 590 11.00 -13.62 -7.96
C SER A 590 11.53 -13.84 -6.53
N ASN A 591 11.04 -13.06 -5.57
CA ASN A 591 11.29 -13.24 -4.14
C ASN A 591 10.01 -13.69 -3.44
N TYR A 592 10.09 -14.68 -2.57
CA TYR A 592 8.96 -15.16 -1.76
C TYR A 592 9.30 -15.06 -0.27
N PRO A 593 8.29 -15.09 0.62
CA PRO A 593 8.52 -15.20 2.06
C PRO A 593 9.53 -16.31 2.37
N HIS A 594 10.55 -15.97 3.15
CA HIS A 594 11.67 -16.86 3.53
C HIS A 594 12.57 -17.35 2.38
N ASP A 595 12.33 -16.95 1.14
CA ASP A 595 13.11 -17.29 -0.05
C ASP A 595 13.37 -16.06 -0.92
N VAL A 596 14.20 -15.15 -0.40
CA VAL A 596 14.62 -13.93 -1.09
C VAL A 596 15.91 -14.22 -1.85
N SER A 597 15.81 -14.29 -3.18
CA SER A 597 16.90 -14.67 -4.07
C SER A 597 17.61 -13.47 -4.72
N ILE A 598 16.92 -12.33 -4.87
CA ILE A 598 17.46 -11.12 -5.49
C ILE A 598 17.10 -9.86 -4.70
N THR A 599 18.12 -9.04 -4.44
CA THR A 599 18.00 -7.75 -3.75
C THR A 599 18.94 -6.75 -4.38
N THR A 600 18.70 -5.46 -4.18
CA THR A 600 19.58 -4.39 -4.66
C THR A 600 21.00 -4.57 -4.12
N GLN A 601 21.98 -4.66 -5.03
CA GLN A 601 23.41 -4.66 -4.71
C GLN A 601 23.95 -3.24 -4.85
N SER A 602 24.73 -2.79 -3.86
CA SER A 602 25.38 -1.47 -3.88
C SER A 602 26.90 -1.62 -3.98
N SER A 603 27.54 -0.80 -4.81
CA SER A 603 28.98 -0.74 -4.95
C SER A 603 29.48 0.69 -5.11
N THR A 604 30.69 0.97 -4.62
CA THR A 604 31.32 2.28 -4.81
C THR A 604 31.97 2.35 -6.18
N VAL A 605 31.76 3.47 -6.87
CA VAL A 605 32.38 3.76 -8.17
C VAL A 605 33.31 4.97 -8.05
N SER A 606 34.34 4.99 -8.88
CA SER A 606 35.28 6.11 -8.96
C SER A 606 35.69 6.31 -10.42
N GLY A 607 35.88 7.57 -10.80
CA GLY A 607 36.17 7.98 -12.18
C GLY A 607 36.68 9.40 -12.24
N SER A 608 36.96 9.89 -13.45
CA SER A 608 37.31 11.29 -13.71
C SER A 608 36.31 11.88 -14.69
N GLY A 609 35.05 11.95 -14.26
CA GLY A 609 33.90 12.35 -15.07
C GLY A 609 33.44 11.29 -16.08
N SER A 610 33.85 10.04 -15.93
CA SER A 610 33.47 8.91 -16.78
C SER A 610 33.42 7.64 -15.95
N PHE A 611 32.33 6.87 -16.06
CA PHE A 611 32.05 5.67 -15.27
C PHE A 611 31.53 4.57 -16.21
N THR A 612 32.06 3.36 -16.06
CA THR A 612 31.57 2.20 -16.81
C THR A 612 30.57 1.42 -15.96
N VAL A 613 29.42 1.10 -16.54
CA VAL A 613 28.38 0.26 -15.95
C VAL A 613 28.16 -0.93 -16.88
N ASP A 614 28.49 -2.12 -16.40
CA ASP A 614 28.12 -3.37 -17.06
C ASP A 614 26.69 -3.72 -16.66
N MET A 615 25.72 -3.53 -17.56
CA MET A 615 24.31 -3.87 -17.34
C MET A 615 24.06 -5.32 -17.75
N PRO A 616 23.85 -6.28 -16.82
CA PRO A 616 23.45 -7.65 -17.18
C PRO A 616 22.12 -7.69 -17.93
N ALA A 617 21.77 -8.84 -18.49
CA ALA A 617 20.42 -9.09 -18.97
C ALA A 617 19.40 -8.85 -17.83
N TRP A 618 18.25 -8.25 -18.15
CA TRP A 618 17.17 -7.96 -17.20
C TRP A 618 17.67 -7.26 -15.92
N ALA A 619 18.26 -6.08 -16.11
CA ALA A 619 18.89 -5.34 -15.03
C ALA A 619 18.39 -3.90 -14.95
N VAL A 620 18.25 -3.42 -13.72
CA VAL A 620 17.91 -2.03 -13.40
C VAL A 620 19.01 -1.48 -12.51
N ALA A 621 19.51 -0.28 -12.80
CA ALA A 621 20.60 0.33 -12.05
C ALA A 621 20.39 1.83 -11.85
N VAL A 622 20.96 2.33 -10.76
CA VAL A 622 21.06 3.77 -10.47
C VAL A 622 22.52 4.09 -10.17
N LEU A 623 23.12 4.91 -11.02
CA LEU A 623 24.44 5.51 -10.81
C LEU A 623 24.25 6.88 -10.18
N ALA A 624 24.65 7.03 -8.92
CA ALA A 624 24.62 8.29 -8.17
C ALA A 624 26.05 8.81 -7.97
N VAL A 625 26.45 9.91 -8.60
CA VAL A 625 27.83 10.44 -8.58
C VAL A 625 27.89 11.95 -8.37
N SER A 626 28.98 12.43 -7.76
CA SER A 626 29.23 13.86 -7.50
C SER A 626 30.65 14.29 -7.85
#